data_AF-A0A966VKL4-F1
#
_entry.id   AF-A0A966VKL4-F1
#
_cell.length_a   1.000
_cell.length_b   1.000
_cell.length_c   1.000
_cell.angle_alpha   90.00
_cell.angle_beta   90.00
_cell.angle_gamma   90.00
#
_symmetry.space_group_name_H-M   'P 1'
#
loop_
_entity.id
_entity.type
_entity.pdbx_description
1 polymer ?
#
loop_
_entity_poly.entity_id
_entity_poly.type
_entity_poly.pdbx_seq_one_letter_code
_entity_poly.pdbx_strand_id
1 'polypeptide(L)' 'NFLEKTTIAYDIIFADPPYDFETAQYNTLVAAGRDRLDNEGLLIVEHFEKVELDSLEGFDFKRAYGNSVFSFFTK' A
#
# COMPACT_ATOMS: atom_id res chain seq x y z
N ASN A 1 -17.35 -1.39 -5.93
CA ASN A 1 -15.88 -1.41 -5.98
C ASN A 1 -15.37 -1.56 -7.39
N PHE A 2 -14.40 -0.72 -7.77
CA PHE A 2 -13.68 -0.81 -9.06
C PHE A 2 -12.64 -1.92 -9.03
N LEU A 3 -11.88 -2.03 -7.92
CA LEU A 3 -10.86 -3.07 -7.71
C LEU A 3 -11.45 -4.48 -7.83
N GLU A 4 -12.60 -4.76 -7.23
CA GLU A 4 -13.25 -6.08 -7.32
C GLU A 4 -13.69 -6.47 -8.74
N LYS A 5 -13.87 -5.51 -9.66
CA LYS A 5 -14.45 -5.76 -10.99
C LYS A 5 -13.42 -5.85 -12.12
N THR A 6 -12.20 -5.39 -11.89
CA THR A 6 -11.13 -5.47 -12.90
C THR A 6 -10.35 -6.78 -12.73
N THR A 7 -9.71 -7.29 -13.77
CA THR A 7 -8.68 -8.37 -13.70
C THR A 7 -7.31 -7.87 -14.14
N ILE A 8 -7.22 -6.56 -14.39
CA ILE A 8 -5.99 -5.89 -14.85
C ILE A 8 -5.02 -5.84 -13.67
N ALA A 9 -3.82 -6.38 -13.91
CA ALA A 9 -2.66 -6.17 -13.06
C ALA A 9 -2.00 -4.84 -13.43
N TYR A 10 -1.41 -4.16 -12.45
CA TYR A 10 -0.76 -2.86 -12.63
C TYR A 10 0.72 -2.96 -12.27
N ASP A 11 1.56 -2.26 -13.02
CA ASP A 11 3.00 -2.13 -12.70
C ASP A 11 3.23 -1.24 -11.48
N ILE A 12 2.41 -0.20 -11.31
CA ILE A 12 2.52 0.74 -10.19
C ILE A 12 1.13 1.05 -9.65
N ILE A 13 0.95 0.91 -8.34
CA ILE A 13 -0.24 1.33 -7.60
C ILE A 13 0.18 2.34 -6.55
N PHE A 14 -0.50 3.48 -6.48
CA PHE A 14 -0.30 4.48 -5.45
C PHE A 14 -1.57 4.63 -4.62
N ALA A 15 -1.46 4.56 -3.30
CA ALA A 15 -2.56 4.66 -2.37
C ALA A 15 -2.30 5.76 -1.33
N ASP A 16 -3.16 6.77 -1.34
CA ASP A 16 -3.23 7.86 -0.36
C ASP A 16 -4.57 7.77 0.37
N PRO A 17 -4.69 6.89 1.38
CA PRO A 17 -5.90 6.74 2.16
C PRO A 17 -6.13 7.96 3.08
N PRO A 18 -7.39 8.26 3.42
CA PRO A 18 -7.71 9.32 4.39
C PRO A 18 -7.01 9.14 5.75
N TYR A 19 -6.80 10.26 6.45
CA TYR A 19 -6.10 10.32 7.74
C TYR A 19 -6.71 9.47 8.86
N ASP A 20 -7.99 9.11 8.78
CA ASP A 20 -8.72 8.35 9.79
C ASP A 20 -8.59 6.82 9.65
N PHE A 21 -7.70 6.34 8.77
CA PHE A 21 -7.47 4.91 8.60
C PHE A 21 -6.83 4.26 9.83
N GLU A 22 -7.47 3.20 10.30
CA GLU A 22 -6.91 2.30 11.30
C GLU A 22 -5.95 1.28 10.67
N THR A 23 -5.04 0.72 11.46
CA THR A 23 -4.07 -0.30 11.01
C THR A 23 -4.74 -1.47 10.28
N ALA A 24 -5.91 -1.92 10.73
CA ALA A 24 -6.64 -3.01 10.07
C ALA A 24 -7.08 -2.66 8.63
N GLN A 25 -7.40 -1.39 8.38
CA GLN A 25 -7.78 -0.90 7.05
C GLN A 25 -6.56 -0.80 6.14
N TYR A 26 -5.39 -0.39 6.65
CA TYR A 26 -4.14 -0.44 5.90
C TYR A 26 -3.77 -1.87 5.50
N ASN A 27 -3.90 -2.85 6.42
CA ASN A 27 -3.62 -4.25 6.10
C ASN A 27 -4.49 -4.74 4.94
N THR A 28 -5.78 -4.42 5.00
CA THR A 28 -6.74 -4.79 3.94
C THR A 28 -6.41 -4.10 2.62
N LEU A 29 -6.02 -2.82 2.67
CA LEU A 29 -5.63 -2.05 1.50
C LEU A 29 -4.35 -2.59 0.85
N VAL A 30 -3.32 -2.90 1.64
CA VAL A 30 -2.05 -3.43 1.15
C VAL A 30 -2.26 -4.79 0.52
N ALA A 31 -3.00 -5.69 1.17
CA ALA A 31 -3.33 -7.00 0.61
C ALA A 31 -4.08 -6.87 -0.73
N ALA A 32 -5.14 -6.06 -0.77
CA ALA A 32 -5.91 -5.85 -1.98
C ALA A 32 -5.11 -5.17 -3.10
N GLY A 33 -4.19 -4.26 -2.76
CA GLY A 33 -3.30 -3.61 -3.72
C GLY A 33 -2.30 -4.60 -4.32
N ARG A 34 -1.63 -5.40 -3.48
CA ARG A 34 -0.65 -6.41 -3.92
C ARG A 34 -1.26 -7.49 -4.80
N ASP A 35 -2.48 -7.93 -4.50
CA ASP A 35 -3.21 -8.88 -5.35
C ASP A 35 -3.41 -8.37 -6.79
N ARG A 36 -3.37 -7.03 -6.99
CA ARG A 36 -3.53 -6.38 -8.30
C ARG A 36 -2.23 -5.86 -8.89
N LEU A 37 -1.09 -6.12 -8.27
CA LEU A 37 0.21 -5.85 -8.90
C LEU A 37 0.54 -6.91 -9.94
N ASP A 38 1.35 -6.55 -10.93
CA ASP A 38 2.09 -7.54 -11.71
C ASP A 38 3.27 -8.11 -10.91
N ASN A 39 3.92 -9.17 -11.39
CA ASN A 39 5.01 -9.85 -10.67
C ASN A 39 6.21 -8.94 -10.36
N GLU A 40 6.43 -7.90 -11.17
CA GLU A 40 7.46 -6.87 -10.95
C GLU A 40 6.85 -5.53 -10.53
N GLY A 41 5.58 -5.55 -10.11
CA GLY A 41 4.83 -4.36 -9.76
C GLY A 41 5.20 -3.79 -8.39
N LEU A 42 4.93 -2.50 -8.21
CA LEU A 42 5.22 -1.73 -7.01
C LEU A 42 3.95 -1.06 -6.46
N LEU A 43 3.61 -1.33 -5.21
CA LEU A 43 2.60 -0.61 -4.45
C LEU A 43 3.30 0.42 -3.54
N ILE A 44 2.81 1.65 -3.56
CA ILE A 44 3.27 2.75 -2.71
C ILE A 44 2.09 3.22 -1.87
N VAL A 45 2.24 3.22 -0.55
CA VAL A 45 1.21 3.65 0.40
C VAL A 45 1.70 4.84 1.21
N GLU A 46 0.98 5.94 1.14
CA GLU A 46 1.17 7.10 2.02
C GLU A 46 0.43 6.89 3.35
N HIS A 47 1.08 7.19 4.47
CA HIS A 47 0.48 7.13 5.80
C HIS A 47 1.19 8.05 6.79
N PHE A 48 0.57 8.27 7.95
CA PHE A 48 1.20 9.00 9.04
C PHE A 48 2.37 8.21 9.65
N GLU A 49 3.39 8.92 10.16
CA GLU A 49 4.58 8.32 10.78
C GLU A 49 4.29 7.33 11.93
N LYS A 50 3.13 7.46 12.58
CA LYS A 50 2.71 6.62 13.71
C LYS A 50 2.15 5.27 13.28
N VAL A 51 1.87 5.10 11.99
CA VAL A 51 1.38 3.85 11.42
C VAL A 51 2.59 3.04 10.97
N GLU A 52 2.71 1.83 11.49
CA GLU A 52 3.77 0.89 11.14
C GLU A 52 3.22 -0.16 10.18
N LEU A 53 3.79 -0.23 8.96
CA LEU A 53 3.38 -1.18 7.92
C LEU A 53 4.51 -2.17 7.55
N ASP A 54 5.64 -2.06 8.22
CA ASP A 54 6.89 -2.79 7.98
C ASP A 54 6.76 -4.30 8.14
N SER A 55 5.77 -4.73 8.92
CA SER A 55 5.49 -6.14 9.21
C SER A 55 4.55 -6.79 8.19
N LEU A 56 4.03 -6.01 7.23
CA LEU A 56 3.14 -6.53 6.21
C LEU A 56 3.93 -7.25 5.12
N GLU A 57 3.29 -8.27 4.55
CA GLU A 57 3.88 -9.06 3.49
C GLU A 57 4.15 -8.19 2.25
N GLY A 58 5.32 -8.41 1.65
CA GLY A 58 5.78 -7.67 0.47
C GLY A 58 6.41 -6.32 0.79
N PHE A 59 6.53 -5.92 2.07
CA PHE A 59 7.24 -4.70 2.43
C PHE A 59 8.70 -4.75 1.98
N ASP A 60 9.16 -3.68 1.32
CA ASP A 60 10.53 -3.53 0.85
C ASP A 60 11.25 -2.43 1.64
N PHE A 61 10.80 -1.18 1.54
CA PHE A 61 11.35 -0.07 2.30
C PHE A 61 10.32 1.03 2.56
N LYS A 62 10.66 1.97 3.45
CA LYS A 62 9.87 3.19 3.68
C LYS A 62 10.72 4.45 3.60
N ARG A 63 10.10 5.57 3.24
CA ARG A 63 10.71 6.91 3.22
C ARG A 63 9.83 7.88 3.99
N ALA A 64 10.43 8.56 4.97
CA ALA A 64 9.73 9.56 5.79
C ALA A 64 10.05 10.99 5.32
N TYR A 65 9.02 11.84 5.29
CA TYR A 65 9.08 13.26 4.96
C TYR A 65 8.24 14.05 5.98
N GLY A 66 8.87 14.39 7.11
CA GLY A 66 8.13 14.95 8.25
C GLY A 66 7.14 13.93 8.80
N ASN A 67 5.86 14.30 8.88
CA ASN A 67 4.81 13.43 9.43
C ASN A 67 4.23 12.44 8.42
N SER A 68 4.59 12.56 7.13
CA SER A 68 4.14 11.65 6.06
C SER A 68 5.23 10.61 5.78
N VAL A 69 4.82 9.36 5.66
CA VAL A 69 5.67 8.21 5.36
C VAL A 69 5.10 7.49 4.15
N PHE A 70 5.98 7.17 3.20
CA PHE A 70 5.67 6.34 2.04
C PHE A 70 6.28 4.96 2.26
N SER A 71 5.44 3.94 2.32
CA SER A 71 5.86 2.54 2.37
C SER A 71 5.72 1.89 1.01
N PHE A 72 6.74 1.14 0.61
CA PHE A 72 6.88 0.52 -0.70
C PHE A 72 6.75 -0.99 -0.56
N PHE A 73 5.92 -1.60 -1.40
CA PHE A 73 5.62 -3.02 -1.39
C PHE A 73 5.76 -3.63 -2.77
N THR A 74 6.38 -4.80 -2.86
CA THR A 74 6.39 -5.62 -4.08
C THR A 74 5.28 -6.66 -4.04
N LYS A 75 5.01 -7.30 -5.18
CA LYS A 75 4.13 -8.47 -5.21
C LYS A 75 4.68 -9.63 -4.40
#